data_AF-A0A1G0LM56-F1
#
_entry.id   AF-A0A1G0LM56-F1
#
_cell.length_a   1.000
_cell.length_b   1.000
_cell.length_c   1.000
_cell.angle_alpha   90.00
_cell.angle_beta   90.00
_cell.angle_gamma   90.00
#
_symmetry.space_group_name_H-M   'P 1'
#
loop_
_entity.id
_entity.type
_entity.pdbx_description
1 polymer ?
#
loop_
_entity_poly.entity_id
_entity_poly.type
_entity_poly.pdbx_seq_one_letter_code
_entity_poly.pdbx_strand_id
1 'polypeptide(L)'
;MLLFALQSPPPPADTLLFPPRESVMRLYTDCDEARWPWGIEEVFVPKTAEEIVQGVARRRALEAAWREHYRQQTGDSLPPTTFDRWAYPLAVRGRLLDNFANPREGTLHEALDIFTVEGTVVRSPVNGVVVAAGDDWRGGYARRRGFYYEGDGLSRRAGNAVIVFDPGRGGYFLFSHLRRGIRARTGDIVRRGQVIGRVGHTGNAAYPGRGKHLHFAYKEPGTECGVEGVLMAVDPYPVVRAARQRLR
;
A
#
# COMPACT_ATOMS: atom_id res chain seq x y z
N MET A 1 48.69 -7.84 -10.44
CA MET A 1 47.74 -6.73 -10.27
C MET A 1 46.52 -7.27 -9.54
N LEU A 2 46.41 -7.05 -8.22
CA LEU A 2 45.17 -7.33 -7.49
C LEU A 2 44.18 -6.20 -7.80
N LEU A 3 43.06 -6.51 -8.44
CA LEU A 3 41.90 -5.60 -8.50
C LEU A 3 41.28 -5.54 -7.11
N PHE A 4 41.43 -4.42 -6.43
CA PHE A 4 40.55 -4.07 -5.32
C PHE A 4 39.18 -3.74 -5.90
N ALA A 5 38.20 -4.62 -5.65
CA ALA A 5 36.80 -4.28 -5.84
C ALA A 5 36.46 -3.15 -4.85
N LEU A 6 36.19 -1.96 -5.37
CA LEU A 6 35.65 -0.86 -4.59
C LEU A 6 34.25 -1.29 -4.10
N GLN A 7 34.16 -1.67 -2.83
CA GLN A 7 32.88 -1.83 -2.16
C GLN A 7 32.18 -0.48 -2.14
N SER A 8 31.00 -0.41 -2.75
CA SER A 8 30.13 0.75 -2.67
C SER A 8 29.89 1.11 -1.20
N PRO A 9 29.82 2.42 -0.85
CA PRO A 9 29.54 2.82 0.52
C PRO A 9 28.19 2.23 0.97
N PRO A 10 28.07 1.83 2.25
CA PRO A 10 26.81 1.33 2.77
C PRO A 10 25.72 2.41 2.61
N PRO A 11 24.47 2.03 2.34
CA PRO A 11 23.38 2.99 2.21
C PRO A 11 23.21 3.77 3.53
N PRO A 12 22.72 5.03 3.48
CA PRO A 12 22.43 5.81 4.67
C PRO A 12 21.50 5.05 5.63
N ALA A 13 21.63 5.27 6.94
CA ALA A 13 20.81 4.60 7.95
C ALA A 13 19.29 4.77 7.72
N ASP A 14 18.87 5.95 7.25
CA ASP A 14 17.46 6.22 6.92
C ASP A 14 16.96 5.38 5.73
N THR A 15 17.85 5.02 4.80
CA THR A 15 17.53 4.12 3.67
C THR A 15 17.38 2.66 4.12
N LEU A 16 17.95 2.30 5.27
CA LEU A 16 17.75 0.99 5.89
C LEU A 16 16.42 0.91 6.63
N LEU A 17 16.02 1.99 7.31
CA LEU A 17 14.74 2.06 8.01
C LEU A 17 13.58 2.15 7.01
N PHE A 18 13.72 2.96 5.96
CA PHE A 18 12.73 3.10 4.90
C PHE A 18 13.35 2.73 3.56
N PRO A 19 13.32 1.44 3.19
CA PRO A 19 13.88 1.00 1.92
C PRO A 19 13.10 1.62 0.75
N PRO A 20 13.68 1.59 -0.48
CA PRO A 20 12.98 2.06 -1.67
C PRO A 20 11.59 1.45 -1.79
N ARG A 21 10.64 2.23 -2.33
CA ARG A 21 9.24 1.84 -2.43
C ARG A 21 9.04 0.52 -3.16
N GLU A 22 9.88 0.22 -4.15
CA GLU A 22 9.90 -1.03 -4.91
C GLU A 22 10.21 -2.23 -4.01
N SER A 23 11.13 -2.06 -3.05
CA SER A 23 11.47 -3.08 -2.05
C SER A 23 10.33 -3.29 -1.06
N VAL A 24 9.72 -2.22 -0.54
CA VAL A 24 8.54 -2.30 0.34
C VAL A 24 7.41 -3.02 -0.37
N MET A 25 7.23 -2.71 -1.65
CA MET A 25 6.22 -3.30 -2.50
C MET A 25 6.41 -4.82 -2.68
N ARG A 26 7.64 -5.29 -2.93
CA ARG A 26 7.95 -6.73 -2.98
C ARG A 26 7.68 -7.46 -1.66
N LEU A 27 7.76 -6.76 -0.52
CA LEU A 27 7.42 -7.28 0.81
C LEU A 27 5.93 -7.18 1.15
N TYR A 28 5.21 -6.24 0.51
CA TYR A 28 3.77 -6.04 0.67
C TYR A 28 2.96 -7.13 -0.06
N THR A 29 3.46 -7.64 -1.18
CA THR A 29 2.85 -8.75 -1.91
C THR A 29 3.01 -10.07 -1.17
N ASP A 30 2.02 -10.95 -1.34
CA ASP A 30 1.97 -12.30 -0.76
C ASP A 30 2.95 -13.26 -1.47
N CYS A 31 2.70 -14.56 -1.36
CA CYS A 31 3.51 -15.61 -1.97
C CYS A 31 3.70 -15.45 -3.49
N ASP A 32 2.86 -14.65 -4.13
CA ASP A 32 2.78 -14.56 -5.57
C ASP A 32 3.02 -13.13 -6.08
N GLU A 33 4.20 -12.90 -6.67
CA GLU A 33 4.48 -11.64 -7.37
C GLU A 33 3.65 -11.49 -8.67
N ALA A 34 2.97 -12.54 -9.16
CA ALA A 34 2.05 -12.45 -10.32
C ALA A 34 0.91 -11.45 -10.10
N ARG A 35 0.54 -11.20 -8.84
CA ARG A 35 -0.56 -10.28 -8.51
C ARG A 35 -0.19 -8.82 -8.79
N TRP A 36 1.11 -8.48 -8.79
CA TRP A 36 1.59 -7.09 -8.93
C TRP A 36 2.91 -6.99 -9.70
N PRO A 37 2.88 -6.95 -11.05
CA PRO A 37 4.07 -6.60 -11.81
C PRO A 37 4.57 -5.21 -11.41
N TRP A 38 5.82 -5.15 -10.93
CA TRP A 38 6.55 -3.91 -10.67
C TRP A 38 7.07 -3.37 -12.01
N GLY A 39 6.90 -2.08 -12.27
CA GLY A 39 7.41 -1.48 -13.50
C GLY A 39 6.64 -1.88 -14.78
N ILE A 40 7.34 -1.93 -15.92
CA ILE A 40 6.82 -2.34 -17.23
C ILE A 40 6.85 -3.87 -17.45
N GLU A 41 7.42 -4.61 -16.50
CA GLU A 41 7.65 -6.05 -16.65
C GLU A 41 6.32 -6.81 -16.62
N GLU A 42 6.03 -7.54 -17.69
CA GLU A 42 4.89 -8.47 -17.76
C GLU A 42 5.27 -9.88 -17.26
N VAL A 43 6.54 -10.09 -16.93
CA VAL A 43 7.09 -11.43 -16.69
C VAL A 43 7.09 -11.75 -15.21
N PHE A 44 6.30 -12.78 -14.91
CA PHE A 44 6.13 -13.45 -13.64
C PHE A 44 7.39 -14.21 -13.22
N VAL A 45 7.77 -14.08 -11.95
CA VAL A 45 8.73 -14.98 -11.29
C VAL A 45 8.14 -15.39 -9.94
N PRO A 46 7.62 -16.62 -9.79
CA PRO A 46 7.15 -17.09 -8.50
C PRO A 46 8.32 -17.22 -7.54
N LYS A 47 8.10 -16.86 -6.28
CA LYS A 47 9.12 -16.99 -5.23
C LYS A 47 9.25 -18.45 -4.80
N THR A 48 10.48 -18.89 -4.63
CA THR A 48 10.80 -20.11 -3.89
C THR A 48 10.39 -19.97 -2.42
N ALA A 49 10.18 -21.10 -1.74
CA ALA A 49 9.87 -21.10 -0.31
C ALA A 49 10.96 -20.37 0.51
N GLU A 50 12.24 -20.51 0.12
CA GLU A 50 13.35 -19.81 0.76
C GLU A 50 13.25 -18.29 0.59
N GLU A 51 12.95 -17.80 -0.62
CA GLU A 51 12.76 -16.36 -0.85
C GLU A 51 11.58 -15.79 -0.06
N ILE A 52 10.50 -16.57 0.10
CA ILE A 52 9.36 -16.19 0.95
C ILE A 52 9.80 -16.09 2.41
N VAL A 53 10.47 -17.12 2.94
CA VAL A 53 10.94 -17.15 4.33
C VAL A 53 11.90 -15.99 4.62
N GLN A 54 12.89 -15.76 3.75
CA GLN A 54 13.82 -14.64 3.88
C GLN A 54 13.10 -13.29 3.75
N GLY A 55 12.11 -13.18 2.85
CA GLY A 55 11.27 -11.99 2.69
C GLY A 55 10.48 -11.67 3.96
N VAL A 56 9.84 -12.68 4.57
CA VAL A 56 9.13 -12.55 5.85
C VAL A 56 10.08 -12.09 6.95
N ALA A 57 11.28 -12.69 7.05
CA ALA A 57 12.28 -12.29 8.04
C ALA A 57 12.71 -10.82 7.88
N ARG A 58 13.01 -10.39 6.65
CA ARG A 58 13.34 -8.98 6.33
C ARG A 58 12.19 -8.04 6.68
N ARG A 59 10.96 -8.41 6.33
CA ARG A 59 9.77 -7.60 6.63
C ARG A 59 9.56 -7.47 8.13
N ARG A 60 9.65 -8.55 8.91
CA ARG A 60 9.51 -8.53 10.37
C ARG A 60 10.57 -7.64 11.04
N ALA A 61 11.80 -7.62 10.53
CA ALA A 61 12.84 -6.71 11.01
C ALA A 61 12.47 -5.23 10.77
N LEU A 62 11.94 -4.90 9.58
CA LEU A 62 11.43 -3.57 9.27
C LEU A 62 10.22 -3.20 10.15
N GLU A 63 9.26 -4.11 10.36
CA GLU A 63 8.11 -3.90 11.24
C GLU A 63 8.53 -3.56 12.66
N ALA A 64 9.53 -4.27 13.20
CA ALA A 64 10.10 -3.98 14.51
C ALA A 64 10.73 -2.58 14.54
N ALA A 65 11.51 -2.22 13.51
CA ALA A 65 12.13 -0.92 13.40
C ALA A 65 11.11 0.21 13.21
N TRP A 66 10.03 0.00 12.46
CA TRP A 66 8.95 0.98 12.30
C TRP A 66 8.12 1.15 13.56
N ARG A 67 7.90 0.09 14.34
CA ARG A 67 7.30 0.21 15.68
C ARG A 67 8.19 1.03 16.60
N GLU A 68 9.50 0.81 16.57
CA GLU A 68 10.45 1.62 17.33
C GLU A 68 10.39 3.09 16.91
N HIS A 69 10.51 3.37 15.62
CA HIS A 69 10.39 4.72 15.05
C HIS A 69 9.10 5.40 15.48
N TYR A 70 7.97 4.68 15.40
CA TYR A 70 6.67 5.18 15.84
C TYR A 70 6.68 5.55 17.33
N ARG A 71 7.18 4.66 18.20
CA ARG A 71 7.26 4.90 19.66
C ARG A 71 8.17 6.08 19.98
N GLN A 72 9.32 6.21 19.32
CA GLN A 72 10.25 7.31 19.55
C GLN A 72 9.65 8.66 19.17
N GLN A 73 8.88 8.72 18.08
CA GLN A 73 8.28 9.97 17.62
C GLN A 73 7.01 10.37 18.37
N THR A 74 6.29 9.40 18.97
CA THR A 74 4.97 9.66 19.53
C THR A 74 4.87 9.45 21.04
N GLY A 75 5.72 8.61 21.63
CA GLY A 75 5.55 8.12 22.99
C GLY A 75 4.12 7.63 23.25
N ASP A 76 3.57 7.97 24.41
CA ASP A 76 2.20 7.60 24.79
C ASP A 76 1.14 8.58 24.24
N SER A 77 1.56 9.66 23.56
CA SER A 77 0.63 10.71 23.09
C SER A 77 -0.23 10.27 21.90
N LEU A 78 0.19 9.21 21.20
CA LEU A 78 -0.52 8.69 20.04
C LEU A 78 -0.55 7.14 20.11
N PRO A 79 -1.41 6.53 20.94
CA PRO A 79 -1.48 5.09 21.01
C PRO A 79 -1.92 4.47 19.67
N PRO A 80 -1.50 3.23 19.35
CA PRO A 80 -1.99 2.53 18.17
C PRO A 80 -3.52 2.46 18.14
N THR A 81 -4.09 2.55 16.94
CA THR A 81 -5.55 2.49 16.78
C THR A 81 -6.03 1.04 16.80
N THR A 82 -7.02 0.72 17.63
CA THR A 82 -7.62 -0.62 17.64
C THR A 82 -8.41 -0.89 16.35
N PHE A 83 -8.50 -2.15 15.96
CA PHE A 83 -9.09 -2.59 14.69
C PHE A 83 -10.51 -2.07 14.45
N ASP A 84 -11.35 -2.09 15.49
CA ASP A 84 -12.75 -1.66 15.44
C ASP A 84 -12.91 -0.12 15.40
N ARG A 85 -11.85 0.63 15.65
CA ARG A 85 -11.84 2.10 15.79
C ARG A 85 -11.25 2.83 14.59
N TRP A 86 -11.12 2.15 13.45
CA TRP A 86 -10.69 2.80 12.21
C TRP A 86 -11.58 4.01 11.88
N ALA A 87 -10.94 5.08 11.41
CA ALA A 87 -11.64 6.16 10.74
C ALA A 87 -12.03 5.74 9.32
N TYR A 88 -13.11 6.32 8.79
CA TYR A 88 -13.47 6.11 7.40
C TYR A 88 -12.43 6.78 6.48
N PRO A 89 -11.94 6.11 5.43
CA PRO A 89 -10.78 6.58 4.66
C PRO A 89 -11.09 7.74 3.71
N LEU A 90 -12.35 8.16 3.54
CA LEU A 90 -12.72 9.30 2.71
C LEU A 90 -13.34 10.42 3.55
N ALA A 91 -13.13 11.68 3.16
CA ALA A 91 -13.78 12.81 3.84
C ALA A 91 -15.28 12.94 3.56
N VAL A 92 -15.81 12.25 2.55
CA VAL A 92 -17.23 12.22 2.19
C VAL A 92 -17.71 10.77 2.05
N ARG A 93 -19.01 10.52 2.24
CA ARG A 93 -19.60 9.19 2.06
C ARG A 93 -19.56 8.78 0.58
N GLY A 94 -18.58 7.97 0.19
CA GLY A 94 -18.55 7.32 -1.12
C GLY A 94 -19.63 6.25 -1.27
N ARG A 95 -19.82 5.77 -2.49
CA ARG A 95 -20.59 4.57 -2.78
C ARG A 95 -19.75 3.37 -2.36
N LEU A 96 -20.09 2.85 -1.19
CA LEU A 96 -19.46 1.69 -0.57
C LEU A 96 -20.24 0.43 -0.97
N LEU A 97 -19.56 -0.54 -1.56
CA LEU A 97 -20.08 -1.84 -1.94
C LEU A 97 -19.22 -2.92 -1.29
N ASP A 98 -19.81 -4.08 -1.01
CA ASP A 98 -19.03 -5.27 -0.69
C ASP A 98 -18.44 -5.82 -2.01
N ASN A 99 -17.17 -5.54 -2.26
CA ASN A 99 -16.49 -5.94 -3.49
C ASN A 99 -15.12 -6.57 -3.23
N PHE A 100 -14.87 -7.05 -2.00
CA PHE A 100 -13.61 -7.67 -1.61
C PHE A 100 -13.34 -8.98 -2.36
N ALA A 101 -14.36 -9.83 -2.45
CA ALA A 101 -14.28 -11.11 -3.15
C ALA A 101 -14.72 -11.02 -4.63
N ASN A 102 -14.84 -9.81 -5.19
CA ASN A 102 -15.25 -9.69 -6.59
C ASN A 102 -14.20 -10.30 -7.52
N PRO A 103 -14.60 -11.05 -8.56
CA PRO A 103 -13.67 -11.58 -9.53
C PRO A 103 -12.90 -10.46 -10.24
N ARG A 104 -11.59 -10.68 -10.39
CA ARG A 104 -10.67 -9.92 -11.25
C ARG A 104 -10.02 -10.88 -12.24
N GLU A 105 -9.30 -10.35 -13.20
CA GLU A 105 -8.59 -11.16 -14.19
C GLU A 105 -7.55 -12.06 -13.48
N GLY A 106 -7.87 -13.37 -13.40
CA GLY A 106 -7.01 -14.39 -12.79
C GLY A 106 -6.97 -14.44 -11.26
N THR A 107 -7.75 -13.62 -10.54
CA THR A 107 -7.72 -13.57 -9.06
C THR A 107 -8.99 -12.92 -8.47
N LEU A 108 -9.08 -12.85 -7.14
CA LEU A 108 -10.06 -12.04 -6.42
C LEU A 108 -9.56 -10.59 -6.27
N HIS A 109 -10.47 -9.67 -5.96
CA HIS A 109 -10.11 -8.28 -5.77
C HIS A 109 -9.22 -8.04 -4.55
N GLU A 110 -9.48 -8.73 -3.43
CA GLU A 110 -8.67 -8.69 -2.19
C GLU A 110 -8.48 -7.28 -1.60
N ALA A 111 -9.39 -6.38 -1.95
CA ALA A 111 -9.38 -4.98 -1.58
C ALA A 111 -10.78 -4.40 -1.71
N LEU A 112 -10.96 -3.17 -1.28
CA LEU A 112 -12.22 -2.46 -1.34
C LEU A 112 -12.12 -1.26 -2.29
N ASP A 113 -12.96 -1.23 -3.33
CA ASP A 113 -13.11 -0.06 -4.18
C ASP A 113 -14.24 0.81 -3.64
N ILE A 114 -13.91 2.00 -3.16
CA ILE A 114 -14.88 2.98 -2.66
C ILE A 114 -15.07 4.06 -3.72
N PHE A 115 -16.17 3.98 -4.46
CA PHE A 115 -16.44 4.88 -5.58
C PHE A 115 -16.83 6.27 -5.11
N THR A 116 -16.20 7.28 -5.69
CA THR A 116 -16.44 8.69 -5.35
C THR A 116 -15.89 9.61 -6.45
N VAL A 117 -16.10 10.92 -6.30
CA VAL A 117 -15.55 11.91 -7.22
C VAL A 117 -14.04 12.06 -7.02
N GLU A 118 -13.33 12.28 -8.12
CA GLU A 118 -11.90 12.60 -8.09
C GLU A 118 -11.65 13.90 -7.31
N GLY A 119 -10.53 13.97 -6.60
CA GLY A 119 -10.19 15.07 -5.70
C GLY A 119 -10.73 14.91 -4.27
N THR A 120 -11.62 13.94 -4.03
CA THR A 120 -12.09 13.58 -2.68
C THR A 120 -10.90 13.31 -1.77
N VAL A 121 -10.89 13.94 -0.59
CA VAL A 121 -9.81 13.79 0.40
C VAL A 121 -9.78 12.36 0.94
N VAL A 122 -8.59 11.76 0.91
CA VAL A 122 -8.29 10.44 1.49
C VAL A 122 -7.57 10.64 2.83
N ARG A 123 -7.97 9.87 3.84
CA ARG A 123 -7.48 9.96 5.22
C ARG A 123 -6.94 8.63 5.70
N SER A 124 -5.96 8.66 6.60
CA SER A 124 -5.49 7.47 7.30
C SER A 124 -6.58 6.92 8.24
N PRO A 125 -6.93 5.62 8.17
CA PRO A 125 -7.85 4.97 9.11
C PRO A 125 -7.28 4.84 10.52
N VAL A 126 -5.95 4.87 10.67
CA VAL A 126 -5.24 4.61 11.92
C VAL A 126 -4.15 5.65 12.19
N ASN A 127 -3.64 5.65 13.42
CA ASN A 127 -2.31 6.19 13.67
C ASN A 127 -1.27 5.19 13.15
N GLY A 128 -0.27 5.64 12.37
CA GLY A 128 0.69 4.71 11.78
C GLY A 128 1.89 5.40 11.14
N VAL A 129 2.69 4.61 10.43
CA VAL A 129 3.92 5.04 9.76
C VAL A 129 3.73 4.91 8.25
N VAL A 130 4.00 5.96 7.48
CA VAL A 130 4.04 5.87 6.02
C VAL A 130 5.32 5.15 5.62
N VAL A 131 5.20 3.93 5.11
CA VAL A 131 6.36 3.09 4.77
C VAL A 131 6.70 3.14 3.29
N ALA A 132 5.76 3.55 2.44
CA ALA A 132 6.02 3.89 1.06
C ALA A 132 5.02 4.94 0.56
N ALA A 133 5.50 5.90 -0.22
CA ALA A 133 4.67 6.81 -1.00
C ALA A 133 5.26 6.92 -2.41
N GLY A 134 4.40 6.82 -3.42
CA GLY A 134 4.77 7.01 -4.81
C GLY A 134 3.83 8.01 -5.46
N ASP A 135 4.39 9.08 -6.01
CA ASP A 135 3.65 10.16 -6.68
C ASP A 135 4.18 10.35 -8.12
N ASP A 136 3.60 11.30 -8.85
CA ASP A 136 3.98 11.67 -10.22
C ASP A 136 3.92 10.54 -11.25
N TRP A 137 3.10 9.52 -11.01
CA TRP A 137 2.82 8.43 -11.93
C TRP A 137 2.50 8.94 -13.33
N ARG A 138 3.25 8.47 -14.33
CA ARG A 138 3.07 8.78 -15.74
C ARG A 138 2.54 7.57 -16.48
N GLY A 139 1.33 7.72 -17.02
CA GLY A 139 0.66 6.69 -17.80
C GLY A 139 -0.78 7.08 -18.06
N GLY A 140 -1.54 6.14 -18.59
CA GLY A 140 -2.96 6.32 -18.83
C GLY A 140 -3.51 5.30 -19.80
N TYR A 141 -4.66 5.61 -20.38
CA TYR A 141 -5.24 4.85 -21.47
C TYR A 141 -5.57 5.79 -22.63
N ALA A 142 -5.15 5.43 -23.84
CA ALA A 142 -5.58 6.11 -25.05
C ALA A 142 -6.14 5.10 -26.04
N ARG A 143 -7.29 5.39 -26.67
CA ARG A 143 -8.03 4.45 -27.53
C ARG A 143 -7.17 3.76 -28.60
N ARG A 144 -6.15 4.46 -29.12
CA ARG A 144 -5.22 3.93 -30.14
C ARG A 144 -3.95 3.29 -29.58
N ARG A 145 -3.55 3.62 -28.35
CA ARG A 145 -2.32 3.13 -27.70
C ARG A 145 -2.60 2.00 -26.70
N GLY A 146 -3.85 1.85 -26.27
CA GLY A 146 -4.19 1.04 -25.11
C GLY A 146 -3.73 1.69 -23.81
N PHE A 147 -3.60 0.86 -22.77
CA PHE A 147 -2.99 1.28 -21.51
C PHE A 147 -1.48 1.44 -21.68
N TYR A 148 -0.92 2.54 -21.18
CA TYR A 148 0.51 2.81 -21.21
C TYR A 148 1.00 3.30 -19.85
N TYR A 149 2.28 3.03 -19.57
CA TYR A 149 2.97 3.42 -18.36
C TYR A 149 4.41 3.80 -18.70
N GLU A 150 4.82 4.96 -18.19
CA GLU A 150 6.08 5.65 -18.51
C GLU A 150 6.95 5.89 -17.26
N GLY A 151 6.48 5.48 -16.08
CA GLY A 151 7.26 5.51 -14.84
C GLY A 151 6.56 6.21 -13.67
N ASP A 152 7.27 6.20 -12.53
CA ASP A 152 6.88 6.80 -11.25
C ASP A 152 5.57 6.28 -10.64
N GLY A 153 5.04 6.98 -9.64
CA GLY A 153 4.05 6.43 -8.73
C GLY A 153 4.62 5.32 -7.86
N LEU A 154 3.74 4.53 -7.26
CA LEU A 154 4.13 3.36 -6.47
C LEU A 154 4.34 2.14 -7.37
N SER A 155 3.50 1.97 -8.40
CA SER A 155 3.66 0.95 -9.43
C SER A 155 2.79 1.24 -10.66
N ARG A 156 3.01 0.50 -11.75
CA ARG A 156 2.18 0.51 -12.97
C ARG A 156 0.69 0.29 -12.67
N ARG A 157 0.35 -0.62 -11.75
CA ARG A 157 -1.04 -0.94 -11.40
C ARG A 157 -1.58 -0.02 -10.31
N ALA A 158 -0.83 0.28 -9.26
CA ALA A 158 -1.30 1.10 -8.15
C ALA A 158 -1.49 2.57 -8.55
N GLY A 159 -0.68 3.08 -9.49
CA GLY A 159 -0.65 4.50 -9.81
C GLY A 159 0.10 5.29 -8.75
N ASN A 160 -0.35 6.52 -8.46
CA ASN A 160 0.09 7.18 -7.23
C ASN A 160 -0.57 6.49 -6.05
N ALA A 161 0.21 6.17 -5.03
CA ALA A 161 -0.29 5.42 -3.89
C ALA A 161 0.56 5.63 -2.62
N VAL A 162 -0.04 5.28 -1.49
CA VAL A 162 0.58 5.34 -0.16
C VAL A 162 0.39 3.99 0.52
N ILE A 163 1.43 3.50 1.22
CA ILE A 163 1.35 2.39 2.15
C ILE A 163 1.59 2.91 3.56
N VAL A 164 0.63 2.61 4.45
CA VAL A 164 0.73 2.93 5.88
C VAL A 164 0.82 1.63 6.66
N PHE A 165 1.86 1.50 7.47
CA PHE A 165 2.01 0.44 8.44
C PHE A 165 1.22 0.76 9.72
N ASP A 166 0.45 -0.22 10.20
CA ASP A 166 -0.28 -0.19 11.46
C ASP A 166 0.59 -0.75 12.60
N PRO A 167 1.14 0.10 13.49
CA PRO A 167 1.92 -0.34 14.63
C PRO A 167 1.07 -1.00 15.72
N GLY A 168 -0.25 -1.10 15.57
CA GLY A 168 -1.12 -1.89 16.44
C GLY A 168 -1.03 -3.36 16.07
N ARG A 169 -1.59 -3.74 14.92
CA ARG A 169 -1.66 -5.15 14.49
C ARG A 169 -0.46 -5.64 13.69
N GLY A 170 0.40 -4.75 13.21
CA GLY A 170 1.45 -5.10 12.25
C GLY A 170 0.91 -5.28 10.83
N GLY A 171 -0.26 -4.69 10.54
CA GLY A 171 -0.88 -4.71 9.22
C GLY A 171 -0.48 -3.52 8.36
N TYR A 172 -0.95 -3.52 7.11
CA TYR A 172 -0.59 -2.53 6.10
C TYR A 172 -1.81 -2.09 5.33
N PHE A 173 -2.02 -0.78 5.25
CA PHE A 173 -3.03 -0.18 4.39
C PHE A 173 -2.39 0.27 3.09
N LEU A 174 -3.00 -0.06 1.96
CA LEU A 174 -2.66 0.46 0.65
C LEU A 174 -3.77 1.37 0.15
N PHE A 175 -3.40 2.59 -0.25
CA PHE A 175 -4.29 3.59 -0.85
C PHE A 175 -3.84 3.84 -2.29
N SER A 176 -4.54 3.25 -3.25
CA SER A 176 -4.16 3.30 -4.67
C SER A 176 -5.03 4.26 -5.47
N HIS A 177 -4.58 4.51 -6.71
CA HIS A 177 -5.23 5.36 -7.71
C HIS A 177 -5.37 6.82 -7.28
N LEU A 178 -4.47 7.29 -6.42
CA LEU A 178 -4.48 8.67 -5.95
C LEU A 178 -4.12 9.63 -7.10
N ARG A 179 -4.60 10.87 -7.01
CA ARG A 179 -4.14 11.92 -7.94
C ARG A 179 -2.77 12.45 -7.49
N ARG A 180 -2.08 13.11 -8.42
CA ARG A 180 -0.81 13.78 -8.13
C ARG A 180 -0.93 14.80 -6.99
N GLY A 181 0.15 15.00 -6.24
CA GLY A 181 0.22 15.89 -5.09
C GLY A 181 -0.11 15.17 -3.78
N ILE A 182 0.41 13.95 -3.60
CA ILE A 182 0.33 13.20 -2.34
C ILE A 182 1.07 14.02 -1.27
N ARG A 183 0.43 14.15 -0.09
CA ARG A 183 0.98 14.95 1.02
C ARG A 183 1.82 14.12 1.98
N ALA A 184 1.50 12.84 2.11
CA ALA A 184 2.23 11.91 2.94
C ALA A 184 3.56 11.51 2.27
N ARG A 185 4.64 11.53 3.03
CA ARG A 185 5.97 11.07 2.58
C ARG A 185 6.39 9.84 3.37
N THR A 186 7.19 9.00 2.74
CA THR A 186 7.83 7.88 3.44
C THR A 186 8.57 8.39 4.69
N GLY A 187 8.35 7.73 5.83
CA GLY A 187 8.88 8.11 7.13
C GLY A 187 7.92 8.92 8.01
N ASP A 188 6.90 9.54 7.43
CA ASP A 188 5.94 10.36 8.18
C ASP A 188 5.13 9.50 9.16
N ILE A 189 4.92 10.02 10.37
CA ILE A 189 3.86 9.56 11.27
C ILE A 189 2.54 10.19 10.84
N VAL A 190 1.53 9.35 10.59
CA VAL A 190 0.18 9.80 10.29
C VAL A 190 -0.74 9.53 11.47
N ARG A 191 -1.63 10.47 11.78
CA ARG A 191 -2.70 10.30 12.75
C ARG A 191 -3.94 9.72 12.10
N ARG A 192 -4.78 9.03 12.88
CA ARG A 192 -6.12 8.62 12.47
C ARG A 192 -6.91 9.86 12.02
N GLY A 193 -7.42 9.82 10.79
CA GLY A 193 -8.15 10.92 10.15
C GLY A 193 -7.25 11.96 9.46
N GLN A 194 -5.92 11.86 9.57
CA GLN A 194 -4.99 12.74 8.87
C GLN A 194 -5.09 12.54 7.36
N VAL A 195 -5.04 13.65 6.62
CA VAL A 195 -5.05 13.62 5.15
C VAL A 195 -3.74 13.03 4.63
N ILE A 196 -3.84 12.04 3.75
CA ILE A 196 -2.69 11.42 3.08
C ILE A 196 -2.61 11.78 1.60
N GLY A 197 -3.77 12.01 0.97
CA GLY A 197 -3.85 12.30 -0.46
C GLY A 197 -5.29 12.57 -0.89
N ARG A 198 -5.53 12.41 -2.19
CA ARG A 198 -6.85 12.60 -2.79
C ARG A 198 -7.12 11.51 -3.82
N VAL A 199 -8.37 11.10 -3.93
CA VAL A 199 -8.83 10.17 -4.96
C VAL A 199 -8.45 10.71 -6.33
N GLY A 200 -7.92 9.84 -7.18
CA GLY A 200 -7.51 10.15 -8.53
C GLY A 200 -8.03 9.15 -9.54
N HIS A 201 -7.23 8.96 -10.58
CA HIS A 201 -7.52 8.05 -11.68
C HIS A 201 -6.21 7.61 -12.36
N THR A 202 -5.28 7.08 -11.57
CA THR A 202 -3.95 6.64 -12.02
C THR A 202 -3.76 5.14 -11.82
N GLY A 203 -2.77 4.54 -12.47
CA GLY A 203 -2.59 3.10 -12.44
C GLY A 203 -3.66 2.38 -13.26
N ASN A 204 -3.98 1.13 -12.93
CA ASN A 204 -4.97 0.35 -13.68
C ASN A 204 -6.42 0.85 -13.52
N ALA A 205 -6.68 1.81 -12.64
CA ALA A 205 -7.94 2.56 -12.66
C ALA A 205 -8.11 3.36 -13.96
N ALA A 206 -7.03 3.72 -14.66
CA ALA A 206 -7.10 4.47 -15.91
C ALA A 206 -7.74 3.70 -17.09
N TYR A 207 -7.98 2.39 -16.96
CA TYR A 207 -8.72 1.64 -17.97
C TYR A 207 -10.18 2.14 -18.09
N PRO A 208 -10.77 2.16 -19.30
CA PRO A 208 -12.16 2.54 -19.49
C PRO A 208 -13.12 1.69 -18.63
N GLY A 209 -14.18 2.33 -18.12
CA GLY A 209 -15.24 1.64 -17.37
C GLY A 209 -14.89 1.29 -15.91
N ARG A 210 -13.66 1.54 -15.44
CA ARG A 210 -13.30 1.30 -14.03
C ARG A 210 -13.90 2.30 -13.05
N GLY A 211 -14.20 3.52 -13.51
CA GLY A 211 -14.75 4.59 -12.68
C GLY A 211 -13.74 5.17 -11.69
N LYS A 212 -14.08 6.32 -11.09
CA LYS A 212 -13.24 7.00 -10.10
C LYS A 212 -13.50 6.41 -8.72
N HIS A 213 -12.44 5.97 -8.05
CA HIS A 213 -12.54 5.28 -6.76
C HIS A 213 -11.23 5.37 -5.98
N LEU A 214 -11.33 5.18 -4.67
CA LEU A 214 -10.19 4.76 -3.86
C LEU A 214 -10.15 3.23 -3.88
N HIS A 215 -9.04 2.65 -4.33
CA HIS A 215 -8.73 1.25 -4.05
C HIS A 215 -8.02 1.18 -2.70
N PHE A 216 -8.66 0.49 -1.75
CA PHE A 216 -8.27 0.44 -0.34
C PHE A 216 -8.07 -1.01 0.09
N ALA A 217 -6.82 -1.44 0.25
CA ALA A 217 -6.50 -2.78 0.71
C ALA A 217 -5.95 -2.74 2.13
N TYR A 218 -6.23 -3.78 2.91
CA TYR A 218 -5.60 -4.02 4.21
C TYR A 218 -5.04 -5.45 4.21
N LYS A 219 -3.77 -5.59 4.55
CA LYS A 219 -3.10 -6.89 4.68
C LYS A 219 -2.49 -7.03 6.06
N GLU A 220 -2.50 -8.24 6.62
CA GLU A 220 -1.80 -8.54 7.86
C GLU A 220 -1.08 -9.90 7.80
N PRO A 221 -0.05 -10.12 8.64
CA PRO A 221 0.65 -11.39 8.68
C PRO A 221 -0.29 -12.55 9.05
N GLY A 222 -0.27 -13.61 8.24
CA GLY A 222 -0.97 -14.87 8.46
C GLY A 222 -0.15 -16.05 7.92
N THR A 223 -0.80 -17.17 7.67
CA THR A 223 -0.14 -18.38 7.14
C THR A 223 -0.66 -18.66 5.74
N GLU A 224 0.21 -18.49 4.74
CA GLU A 224 -0.09 -18.77 3.33
C GLU A 224 1.11 -19.49 2.70
N CYS A 225 0.86 -20.35 1.72
CA CYS A 225 1.90 -21.12 1.01
C CYS A 225 2.83 -21.92 1.93
N GLY A 226 2.31 -22.36 3.08
CA GLY A 226 3.06 -23.11 4.09
C GLY A 226 4.03 -22.28 4.93
N VAL A 227 4.03 -20.95 4.82
CA VAL A 227 4.92 -20.05 5.56
C VAL A 227 4.11 -19.12 6.46
N GLU A 228 4.40 -19.15 7.76
CA GLU A 228 3.84 -18.21 8.73
C GLU A 228 4.44 -16.81 8.53
N GLY A 229 3.61 -15.79 8.64
CA GLY A 229 3.98 -14.40 8.48
C GLY A 229 3.87 -13.89 7.05
N VAL A 230 3.35 -14.64 6.08
CA VAL A 230 3.00 -14.07 4.76
C VAL A 230 1.86 -13.05 4.91
N LEU A 231 1.87 -11.97 4.14
CA LEU A 231 0.79 -10.97 4.21
C LEU A 231 -0.45 -11.46 3.47
N MET A 232 -1.53 -11.69 4.22
CA MET A 232 -2.82 -12.06 3.65
C MET A 232 -3.74 -10.85 3.57
N ALA A 233 -4.55 -10.78 2.52
CA ALA A 233 -5.61 -9.79 2.42
C ALA A 233 -6.70 -10.07 3.46
N VAL A 234 -7.10 -9.02 4.17
CA VAL A 234 -8.18 -9.08 5.14
C VAL A 234 -9.29 -8.16 4.66
N ASP A 235 -10.51 -8.68 4.61
CA ASP A 235 -11.68 -7.91 4.16
C ASP A 235 -11.92 -6.68 5.05
N PRO A 236 -11.67 -5.46 4.52
CA PRO A 236 -11.86 -4.25 5.31
C PRO A 236 -13.33 -3.79 5.31
N TYR A 237 -14.20 -4.38 4.49
CA TYR A 237 -15.57 -3.92 4.29
C TYR A 237 -16.39 -3.81 5.59
N PRO A 238 -16.41 -4.80 6.51
CA PRO A 238 -17.18 -4.69 7.75
C PRO A 238 -16.75 -3.50 8.61
N VAL A 239 -15.44 -3.29 8.75
CA VAL A 239 -14.87 -2.21 9.58
C VAL A 239 -15.08 -0.85 8.92
N VAL A 240 -14.85 -0.75 7.61
CA VAL A 240 -15.05 0.49 6.83
C VAL A 240 -16.53 0.87 6.80
N ARG A 241 -17.45 -0.09 6.69
CA ARG A 241 -18.89 0.13 6.78
C ARG A 241 -19.30 0.69 8.14
N ALA A 242 -18.80 0.11 9.23
CA ALA A 242 -19.05 0.61 10.58
C ALA A 242 -18.47 2.02 10.78
N ALA A 243 -17.25 2.28 10.28
CA ALA A 243 -16.64 3.61 10.33
C ALA A 243 -17.44 4.65 9.52
N ARG A 244 -17.97 4.28 8.36
CA ARG A 244 -18.82 5.13 7.52
C ARG A 244 -20.11 5.56 8.23
N GLN A 245 -20.71 4.67 9.01
CA GLN A 245 -21.92 4.97 9.79
C GLN A 245 -21.67 6.01 10.90
N ARG A 246 -20.43 6.15 11.37
CA ARG A 246 -20.03 7.14 12.40
C ARG A 246 -19.74 8.53 11.84
N LEU A 247 -19.64 8.69 10.51
CA LEU A 247 -19.56 10.00 9.88
C LEU A 247 -20.91 10.69 10.08
N ARG A 248 -20.96 11.64 11.01
CA ARG A 248 -22.11 12.53 11.16
C ARG A 248 -22.20 13.46 9.96
#